data_AF-A0A258CNB9-F1
#
_entry.id   AF-A0A258CNB9-F1
#
_cell.length_a   1.000
_cell.length_b   1.000
_cell.length_c   1.000
_cell.angle_alpha   90.00
_cell.angle_beta   90.00
_cell.angle_gamma   90.00
#
_symmetry.space_group_name_H-M   'P 1'
#
loop_
_entity.id
_entity.type
_entity.pdbx_description
1 polymer ?
#
loop_
_entity_poly.entity_id
_entity_poly.type
_entity_poly.pdbx_seq_one_letter_code
_entity_poly.pdbx_strand_id
1 'polypeptide(L)'
;VNGGPGTTPFTPANFLTQLNATLSPAATASFTNGTLTIAGAGTNGVAIQDDATTPSLKAGRGFSAFFGMNDLVRSTGFSNFDTGLKATDPHGFTAGQEITFRLNGADGSRLTDVKVTVPAGATMANLLTALNDPATGVGGYGAFSLSPDGQLAFSPPPGSGTTLGVVEDTTQRGPSGPSMSALFGIGDTARTARASSFSIRPDIGRDPSKLSLAKLDLTVGAGIPALATGDVRGADALARAGQVALNFDVAGAVGKVSQKITDYAAGLSGHIARQAEAAESDAVAAEAVAAESSARRSSVEGVNLDQELIQLTTYQQAYSASARMIQAVKEMYDVLLGM
;
A
#
# COMPACT_ATOMS: atom_id res chain seq x y z
N VAL A 1 2.83 -30.51 -25.87
CA VAL A 1 1.38 -30.27 -25.89
C VAL A 1 1.15 -28.84 -26.36
N ASN A 2 0.39 -28.62 -27.43
CA ASN A 2 0.09 -27.26 -27.89
C ASN A 2 -1.20 -26.78 -27.19
N GLY A 3 -1.13 -25.70 -26.41
CA GLY A 3 -2.26 -25.12 -25.68
C GLY A 3 -3.13 -24.20 -26.52
N GLY A 4 -3.31 -24.50 -27.81
CA GLY A 4 -4.05 -23.66 -28.75
C GLY A 4 -5.49 -23.36 -28.31
N PRO A 5 -6.14 -22.33 -28.91
CA PRO A 5 -7.45 -21.86 -28.47
C PRO A 5 -8.48 -22.99 -28.53
N GLY A 6 -9.10 -23.29 -27.39
CA GLY A 6 -10.20 -24.25 -27.31
C GLY A 6 -11.42 -23.78 -28.09
N THR A 7 -12.24 -24.72 -28.57
CA THR A 7 -13.50 -24.44 -29.29
C THR A 7 -14.64 -23.95 -28.40
N THR A 8 -14.46 -24.03 -27.07
CA THR A 8 -15.41 -23.56 -26.06
C THR A 8 -14.87 -22.35 -25.31
N PRO A 9 -15.69 -21.32 -25.03
CA PRO A 9 -15.26 -20.14 -24.28
C PRO A 9 -14.58 -20.53 -22.96
N PHE A 10 -13.42 -19.92 -22.69
CA PHE A 10 -12.69 -20.13 -21.44
C PHE A 10 -13.52 -19.64 -20.26
N THR A 11 -13.76 -20.52 -19.30
CA THR A 11 -14.31 -20.16 -17.98
C THR A 11 -13.46 -20.81 -16.90
N PRO A 12 -13.36 -20.22 -15.69
CA PRO A 12 -12.70 -20.89 -14.57
C PRO A 12 -13.25 -22.30 -14.30
N ALA A 13 -14.53 -22.54 -14.58
CA ALA A 13 -15.20 -23.82 -14.38
C ALA A 13 -14.78 -24.91 -15.39
N ASN A 14 -14.40 -24.55 -16.63
CA ASN A 14 -14.02 -25.51 -17.66
C ASN A 14 -12.51 -25.58 -17.92
N PHE A 15 -11.73 -24.64 -17.38
CA PHE A 15 -10.29 -24.54 -17.57
C PHE A 15 -9.55 -25.85 -17.24
N LEU A 16 -9.77 -26.42 -16.06
CA LEU A 16 -9.03 -27.60 -15.62
C LEU A 16 -9.33 -28.82 -16.48
N THR A 17 -10.59 -28.97 -16.91
CA THR A 17 -11.02 -30.07 -17.77
C THR A 17 -10.41 -29.95 -19.16
N GLN A 18 -10.42 -28.75 -19.76
CA GLN A 18 -9.79 -28.51 -21.06
C GLN A 18 -8.27 -28.73 -20.99
N LEU A 19 -7.61 -28.21 -19.95
CA LEU A 19 -6.17 -28.38 -19.78
C LEU A 19 -5.80 -29.86 -19.66
N ASN A 20 -6.52 -30.64 -18.86
CA ASN A 20 -6.29 -32.09 -18.74
C ASN A 20 -6.55 -32.85 -20.05
N ALA A 21 -7.57 -32.45 -20.82
CA ALA A 21 -7.83 -33.06 -22.12
C ALA A 21 -6.64 -32.87 -23.08
N THR A 22 -6.02 -31.68 -23.09
CA THR A 22 -4.87 -31.39 -23.95
C THR A 22 -3.58 -32.04 -23.44
N LEU A 23 -3.40 -32.12 -22.11
CA LEU A 23 -2.19 -32.71 -21.50
C LEU A 23 -2.16 -34.24 -21.57
N SER A 24 -3.32 -34.89 -21.66
CA SER A 24 -3.42 -36.35 -21.68
C SER A 24 -2.79 -36.95 -22.95
N PRO A 25 -2.07 -38.10 -22.85
CA PRO A 25 -1.76 -38.87 -21.64
C PRO A 25 -0.44 -38.44 -20.96
N ALA A 26 0.22 -37.39 -21.45
CA ALA A 26 1.60 -37.05 -21.08
C ALA A 26 1.73 -36.35 -19.71
N ALA A 27 0.67 -35.68 -19.24
CA ALA A 27 0.63 -34.99 -17.95
C ALA A 27 -0.81 -34.85 -17.43
N THR A 28 -0.93 -34.49 -16.15
CA THR A 28 -2.20 -34.15 -15.48
C THR A 28 -2.07 -32.82 -14.76
N ALA A 29 -3.13 -32.03 -14.77
CA ALA A 29 -3.25 -30.77 -14.05
C ALA A 29 -4.28 -30.91 -12.91
N SER A 30 -3.99 -30.29 -11.77
CA SER A 30 -4.91 -30.17 -10.63
C SER A 30 -4.90 -28.75 -10.09
N PHE A 31 -6.03 -28.29 -9.56
CA PHE A 31 -6.16 -26.97 -8.95
C PHE A 31 -6.70 -27.13 -7.53
N THR A 32 -5.83 -26.96 -6.54
CA THR A 32 -6.17 -27.15 -5.12
C THR A 32 -5.70 -25.95 -4.32
N ASN A 33 -6.56 -25.38 -3.48
CA ASN A 33 -6.24 -24.22 -2.62
C ASN A 33 -5.58 -23.05 -3.38
N GLY A 34 -6.11 -22.72 -4.56
CA GLY A 34 -5.60 -21.61 -5.38
C GLY A 34 -4.30 -21.92 -6.14
N THR A 35 -3.74 -23.12 -6.00
CA THR A 35 -2.49 -23.52 -6.65
C THR A 35 -2.77 -24.47 -7.82
N LEU A 36 -2.31 -24.08 -9.02
CA LEU A 36 -2.27 -24.97 -10.18
C LEU A 36 -1.01 -25.83 -10.12
N THR A 37 -1.18 -27.15 -10.16
CA THR A 37 -0.08 -28.11 -10.26
C THR A 37 -0.21 -28.88 -11.56
N ILE A 38 0.86 -28.96 -12.35
CA ILE A 38 0.96 -29.83 -13.52
C ILE A 38 2.04 -30.89 -13.22
N ALA A 39 1.66 -32.16 -13.32
CA ALA A 39 2.53 -33.30 -13.11
C ALA A 39 2.66 -34.12 -14.40
N GLY A 40 3.89 -34.33 -14.87
CA GLY A 40 4.17 -35.24 -15.97
C GLY A 40 3.89 -36.69 -15.59
N ALA A 41 3.46 -37.49 -16.56
CA ALA A 41 3.26 -38.93 -16.37
C ALA A 41 4.62 -39.67 -16.38
N GLY A 42 4.79 -40.65 -15.49
CA GLY A 42 6.01 -41.45 -15.42
C GLY A 42 7.26 -40.62 -15.10
N THR A 43 8.26 -40.66 -15.98
CA THR A 43 9.51 -39.89 -15.85
C THR A 43 9.48 -38.54 -16.57
N ASN A 44 8.33 -38.14 -17.12
CA ASN A 44 8.21 -36.89 -17.87
C ASN A 44 8.37 -35.66 -16.95
N GLY A 45 9.26 -34.75 -17.33
CA GLY A 45 9.33 -33.40 -16.76
C GLY A 45 8.30 -32.46 -17.38
N VAL A 46 8.04 -31.33 -16.71
CA VAL A 46 7.17 -30.27 -17.20
C VAL A 46 8.00 -29.03 -17.51
N ALA A 47 7.90 -28.56 -18.74
CA ALA A 47 8.44 -27.27 -19.17
C ALA A 47 7.31 -26.44 -19.79
N ILE A 48 7.28 -25.15 -19.47
CA ILE A 48 6.23 -24.22 -19.91
C ILE A 48 6.90 -23.08 -20.66
N GLN A 49 6.38 -22.78 -21.85
CA GLN A 49 6.80 -21.66 -22.66
C GLN A 49 5.56 -21.05 -23.30
N ASP A 50 5.41 -19.73 -23.19
CA ASP A 50 4.36 -19.02 -23.92
C ASP A 50 4.71 -18.99 -25.42
N ASP A 51 3.67 -19.06 -26.26
CA ASP A 51 3.83 -18.95 -27.70
C ASP A 51 4.47 -17.61 -28.08
N ALA A 52 5.44 -17.63 -29.00
CA ALA A 52 6.20 -16.44 -29.36
C ALA A 52 5.36 -15.39 -30.12
N THR A 53 4.25 -15.80 -30.74
CA THR A 53 3.41 -14.95 -31.59
C THR A 53 2.05 -14.65 -30.97
N THR A 54 1.52 -15.59 -30.19
CA THR A 54 0.20 -15.55 -29.57
C THR A 54 0.27 -15.94 -28.09
N PRO A 55 1.10 -15.25 -27.28
CA PRO A 55 1.26 -15.59 -25.88
C PRO A 55 -0.07 -15.42 -25.12
N SER A 56 -0.32 -16.32 -24.16
CA SER A 56 -1.49 -16.25 -23.28
C SER A 56 -1.25 -15.22 -22.17
N LEU A 57 -1.28 -13.94 -22.55
CA LEU A 57 -1.03 -12.83 -21.64
C LEU A 57 -2.28 -12.39 -20.89
N LYS A 58 -2.13 -12.12 -19.60
CA LYS A 58 -3.11 -11.45 -18.76
C LYS A 58 -2.43 -10.30 -18.01
N ALA A 59 -2.80 -9.07 -18.36
CA ALA A 59 -2.14 -7.85 -17.88
C ALA A 59 -0.61 -7.93 -18.00
N GLY A 60 -0.13 -8.25 -19.21
CA GLY A 60 1.29 -8.40 -19.53
C GLY A 60 1.98 -9.65 -18.96
N ARG A 61 1.30 -10.50 -18.18
CA ARG A 61 1.87 -11.72 -17.58
C ARG A 61 1.48 -12.97 -18.35
N GLY A 62 2.47 -13.79 -18.70
CA GLY A 62 2.27 -15.11 -19.31
C GLY A 62 1.69 -16.15 -18.35
N PHE A 63 1.42 -17.34 -18.88
CA PHE A 63 0.72 -18.39 -18.14
C PHE A 63 1.44 -18.81 -16.85
N SER A 64 2.76 -19.02 -16.94
CA SER A 64 3.59 -19.44 -15.80
C SER A 64 3.66 -18.37 -14.72
N ALA A 65 3.72 -17.09 -15.10
CA ALA A 65 3.73 -15.95 -14.19
C ALA A 65 2.37 -15.71 -13.53
N PHE A 66 1.26 -16.01 -14.22
CA PHE A 66 -0.08 -15.88 -13.64
C PHE A 66 -0.36 -16.94 -12.57
N PHE A 67 0.08 -18.19 -12.78
CA PHE A 67 -0.13 -19.30 -11.85
C PHE A 67 1.04 -19.55 -10.87
N GLY A 68 2.13 -18.78 -10.97
CA GLY A 68 3.30 -18.90 -10.10
C GLY A 68 4.12 -20.18 -10.29
N MET A 69 4.08 -20.76 -11.50
CA MET A 69 4.63 -22.10 -11.78
C MET A 69 6.16 -22.15 -11.92
N ASN A 70 6.82 -20.99 -12.02
CA ASN A 70 8.28 -20.91 -12.12
C ASN A 70 8.87 -19.72 -11.32
N ASP A 71 8.18 -19.33 -10.25
CA ASP A 71 8.53 -18.14 -9.48
C ASP A 71 9.73 -18.41 -8.56
N LEU A 72 10.80 -17.63 -8.75
CA LEU A 72 11.91 -17.55 -7.79
C LEU A 72 11.50 -16.77 -6.53
N VAL A 73 10.78 -15.67 -6.74
CA VAL A 73 10.24 -14.81 -5.69
C VAL A 73 8.74 -15.07 -5.59
N ARG A 74 8.30 -15.56 -4.44
CA ARG A 74 6.90 -15.89 -4.14
C ARG A 74 6.31 -14.87 -3.19
N SER A 75 4.99 -14.74 -3.20
CA SER A 75 4.25 -13.97 -2.20
C SER A 75 3.19 -14.84 -1.53
N THR A 76 2.98 -14.64 -0.23
CA THR A 76 1.86 -15.25 0.52
C THR A 76 0.55 -14.47 0.38
N GLY A 77 0.54 -13.34 -0.35
CA GLY A 77 -0.62 -12.50 -0.58
C GLY A 77 -0.71 -12.00 -2.03
N PHE A 78 -1.62 -11.05 -2.27
CA PHE A 78 -1.79 -10.44 -3.60
C PHE A 78 -0.63 -9.48 -3.90
N SER A 79 0.34 -9.97 -4.66
CA SER A 79 1.53 -9.23 -5.05
C SER A 79 1.32 -8.28 -6.23
N ASN A 80 0.19 -8.36 -6.93
CA ASN A 80 -0.15 -7.50 -8.06
C ASN A 80 -1.66 -7.22 -8.09
N PHE A 81 -2.03 -5.98 -8.44
CA PHE A 81 -3.39 -5.48 -8.55
C PHE A 81 -3.86 -5.30 -10.00
N ASP A 82 -3.00 -5.59 -10.97
CA ASP A 82 -3.35 -5.73 -12.38
C ASP A 82 -4.09 -7.07 -12.55
N THR A 83 -5.40 -7.03 -12.32
CA THR A 83 -6.26 -8.22 -12.30
C THR A 83 -6.53 -8.79 -13.70
N GLY A 84 -6.32 -7.99 -14.75
CA GLY A 84 -6.73 -8.27 -16.12
C GLY A 84 -8.24 -8.35 -16.33
N LEU A 85 -9.04 -7.93 -15.35
CA LEU A 85 -10.51 -7.86 -15.47
C LEU A 85 -10.91 -6.67 -16.34
N LYS A 86 -11.83 -6.89 -17.27
CA LYS A 86 -12.45 -5.88 -18.13
C LYS A 86 -13.82 -5.49 -17.59
N ALA A 87 -14.36 -4.36 -18.05
CA ALA A 87 -15.69 -3.88 -17.66
C ALA A 87 -16.81 -4.91 -17.91
N THR A 88 -16.68 -5.74 -18.96
CA THR A 88 -17.63 -6.81 -19.30
C THR A 88 -17.47 -8.08 -18.47
N ASP A 89 -16.35 -8.23 -17.77
CA ASP A 89 -16.06 -9.45 -17.03
C ASP A 89 -16.86 -9.52 -15.73
N PRO A 90 -17.18 -10.73 -15.24
CA PRO A 90 -17.83 -10.87 -13.96
C PRO A 90 -16.89 -10.45 -12.81
N HIS A 91 -17.37 -9.55 -11.94
CA HIS A 91 -16.60 -9.10 -10.78
C HIS A 91 -16.42 -10.24 -9.75
N GLY A 92 -17.42 -11.13 -9.63
CA GLY A 92 -17.33 -12.36 -8.84
C GLY A 92 -17.53 -12.20 -7.33
N PHE A 93 -17.92 -11.02 -6.88
CA PHE A 93 -18.33 -10.75 -5.48
C PHE A 93 -19.81 -11.08 -5.29
N THR A 94 -20.21 -11.45 -4.08
CA THR A 94 -21.62 -11.74 -3.79
C THR A 94 -22.40 -10.43 -3.63
N ALA A 95 -23.51 -10.30 -4.37
CA ALA A 95 -24.39 -9.15 -4.27
C ALA A 95 -24.87 -8.94 -2.81
N GLY A 96 -24.92 -7.68 -2.37
CA GLY A 96 -25.30 -7.33 -0.99
C GLY A 96 -24.14 -7.30 0.01
N GLN A 97 -22.95 -7.81 -0.33
CA GLN A 97 -21.76 -7.59 0.49
C GLN A 97 -21.33 -6.12 0.47
N GLU A 98 -20.61 -5.68 1.50
CA GLU A 98 -20.32 -4.25 1.69
C GLU A 98 -18.83 -3.98 1.88
N ILE A 99 -18.39 -2.83 1.36
CA ILE A 99 -17.09 -2.22 1.64
C ILE A 99 -17.33 -0.78 2.12
N THR A 100 -16.67 -0.40 3.21
CA THR A 100 -16.76 0.93 3.80
C THR A 100 -15.46 1.68 3.54
N PHE A 101 -15.56 2.77 2.78
CA PHE A 101 -14.46 3.69 2.53
C PHE A 101 -14.47 4.84 3.52
N ARG A 102 -13.28 5.30 3.90
CA ARG A 102 -13.11 6.58 4.59
C ARG A 102 -12.50 7.59 3.63
N LEU A 103 -13.11 8.75 3.56
CA LEU A 103 -12.61 9.87 2.79
C LEU A 103 -12.03 10.91 3.75
N ASN A 104 -10.81 11.35 3.46
CA ASN A 104 -10.12 12.38 4.22
C ASN A 104 -9.88 13.61 3.36
N GLY A 105 -9.89 14.78 3.97
CA GLY A 105 -9.52 16.04 3.33
C GLY A 105 -8.02 16.18 3.14
N ALA A 106 -7.60 17.27 2.49
CA ALA A 106 -6.19 17.57 2.21
C ALA A 106 -5.33 17.72 3.49
N ASP A 107 -5.96 18.07 4.62
CA ASP A 107 -5.36 18.20 5.94
C ASP A 107 -5.36 16.88 6.74
N GLY A 108 -5.84 15.79 6.14
CA GLY A 108 -6.02 14.49 6.79
C GLY A 108 -7.26 14.38 7.68
N SER A 109 -8.05 15.46 7.81
CA SER A 109 -9.31 15.42 8.57
C SER A 109 -10.30 14.45 7.91
N ARG A 110 -11.13 13.77 8.71
CA ARG A 110 -12.15 12.87 8.19
C ARG A 110 -13.30 13.67 7.58
N LEU A 111 -13.57 13.48 6.29
CA LEU A 111 -14.74 14.05 5.62
C LEU A 111 -15.98 13.21 5.91
N THR A 112 -15.93 11.92 5.57
CA THR A 112 -17.06 11.00 5.77
C THR A 112 -16.61 9.55 5.61
N ASP A 113 -17.47 8.62 6.04
CA ASP A 113 -17.37 7.21 5.69
C ASP A 113 -18.51 6.86 4.72
N VAL A 114 -18.18 6.22 3.60
CA VAL A 114 -19.12 5.82 2.55
C VAL A 114 -19.17 4.31 2.49
N LYS A 115 -20.36 3.74 2.72
CA LYS A 115 -20.59 2.31 2.62
C LYS A 115 -21.17 1.95 1.25
N VAL A 116 -20.41 1.18 0.47
CA VAL A 116 -20.81 0.75 -0.86
C VAL A 116 -21.21 -0.73 -0.82
N THR A 117 -22.42 -1.01 -1.29
CA THR A 117 -22.93 -2.37 -1.43
C THR A 117 -22.63 -2.92 -2.83
N VAL A 118 -22.16 -4.16 -2.91
CA VAL A 118 -21.94 -4.89 -4.17
C VAL A 118 -23.28 -5.03 -4.89
N PRO A 119 -23.38 -4.59 -6.16
CA PRO A 119 -24.64 -4.59 -6.90
C PRO A 119 -25.09 -6.00 -7.27
N ALA A 120 -26.38 -6.15 -7.59
CA ALA A 120 -26.92 -7.39 -8.14
C ALA A 120 -26.38 -7.71 -9.55
N GLY A 121 -25.99 -6.67 -10.32
CA GLY A 121 -25.38 -6.83 -11.63
C GLY A 121 -23.97 -7.41 -11.52
N ALA A 122 -23.72 -8.52 -12.21
CA ALA A 122 -22.52 -9.33 -12.01
C ALA A 122 -21.24 -8.79 -12.67
N THR A 123 -21.30 -7.72 -13.47
CA THR A 123 -20.15 -7.24 -14.26
C THR A 123 -19.34 -6.17 -13.56
N MET A 124 -18.04 -6.06 -13.89
CA MET A 124 -17.20 -4.96 -13.42
C MET A 124 -17.78 -3.57 -13.74
N ALA A 125 -18.47 -3.42 -14.88
CA ALA A 125 -19.17 -2.18 -15.21
C ALA A 125 -20.25 -1.82 -14.17
N ASN A 126 -21.06 -2.80 -13.74
CA ASN A 126 -22.05 -2.59 -12.70
C ASN A 126 -21.40 -2.21 -11.37
N LEU A 127 -20.29 -2.87 -11.02
CA LEU A 127 -19.53 -2.56 -9.81
C LEU A 127 -18.96 -1.13 -9.85
N LEU A 128 -18.39 -0.70 -10.99
CA LEU A 128 -17.92 0.67 -11.17
C LEU A 128 -19.05 1.69 -11.04
N THR A 129 -20.23 1.40 -11.60
CA THR A 129 -21.41 2.26 -11.42
C THR A 129 -21.79 2.38 -9.94
N ALA A 130 -21.82 1.27 -9.19
CA ALA A 130 -22.16 1.30 -7.76
C ALA A 130 -21.10 2.05 -6.93
N LEU A 131 -19.81 1.85 -7.22
CA LEU A 131 -18.71 2.57 -6.58
C LEU A 131 -18.81 4.08 -6.85
N ASN A 132 -19.16 4.48 -8.07
CA ASN A 132 -19.22 5.88 -8.49
C ASN A 132 -20.60 6.53 -8.31
N ASP A 133 -21.54 5.85 -7.68
CA ASP A 133 -22.87 6.42 -7.45
C ASP A 133 -22.76 7.67 -6.55
N PRO A 134 -23.38 8.81 -6.90
CA PRO A 134 -23.27 10.02 -6.09
C PRO A 134 -24.09 9.98 -4.79
N ALA A 135 -25.08 9.09 -4.67
CA ALA A 135 -25.94 8.97 -3.51
C ALA A 135 -25.49 7.84 -2.56
N THR A 136 -25.06 6.71 -3.12
CA THR A 136 -24.68 5.51 -2.34
C THR A 136 -23.21 5.13 -2.47
N GLY A 137 -22.45 5.81 -3.32
CA GLY A 137 -21.04 5.57 -3.61
C GLY A 137 -20.15 6.78 -3.34
N VAL A 138 -18.95 6.77 -3.89
CA VAL A 138 -17.95 7.83 -3.72
C VAL A 138 -18.09 8.96 -4.75
N GLY A 139 -19.12 8.92 -5.61
CA GLY A 139 -19.25 9.82 -6.77
C GLY A 139 -19.22 11.31 -6.46
N GLY A 140 -19.64 11.71 -5.26
CA GLY A 140 -19.55 13.10 -4.79
C GLY A 140 -18.13 13.57 -4.41
N TYR A 141 -17.20 12.65 -4.24
CA TYR A 141 -15.84 12.91 -3.72
C TYR A 141 -14.73 12.48 -4.67
N GLY A 142 -15.08 11.86 -5.79
CA GLY A 142 -14.16 11.37 -6.81
C GLY A 142 -14.77 10.25 -7.62
N ALA A 143 -13.93 9.58 -8.42
CA ALA A 143 -14.37 8.47 -9.24
C ALA A 143 -13.33 7.35 -9.26
N PHE A 144 -13.81 6.12 -9.15
CA PHE A 144 -13.08 4.92 -9.52
C PHE A 144 -13.06 4.73 -11.03
N SER A 145 -11.91 4.33 -11.53
CA SER A 145 -11.69 3.90 -12.91
C SER A 145 -11.04 2.53 -12.92
N LEU A 146 -11.26 1.78 -14.01
CA LEU A 146 -10.64 0.48 -14.27
C LEU A 146 -9.71 0.62 -15.46
N SER A 147 -8.43 0.37 -15.27
CA SER A 147 -7.43 0.43 -16.34
C SER A 147 -7.59 -0.76 -17.31
N PRO A 148 -6.98 -0.70 -18.52
CA PRO A 148 -6.95 -1.84 -19.44
C PRO A 148 -6.31 -3.11 -18.84
N ASP A 149 -5.41 -2.95 -17.87
CA ASP A 149 -4.76 -4.03 -17.13
C ASP A 149 -5.60 -4.53 -15.94
N GLY A 150 -6.80 -3.97 -15.74
CA GLY A 150 -7.73 -4.34 -14.67
C GLY A 150 -7.34 -3.78 -13.29
N GLN A 151 -6.54 -2.73 -13.25
CA GLN A 151 -6.22 -2.00 -12.02
C GLN A 151 -7.38 -1.05 -11.68
N LEU A 152 -7.87 -1.10 -10.45
CA LEU A 152 -8.89 -0.17 -9.96
C LEU A 152 -8.20 1.00 -9.24
N ALA A 153 -8.50 2.23 -9.66
CA ALA A 153 -7.89 3.43 -9.08
C ALA A 153 -8.96 4.49 -8.79
N PHE A 154 -8.90 5.07 -7.59
CA PHE A 154 -9.72 6.22 -7.21
C PHE A 154 -8.99 7.51 -7.57
N SER A 155 -9.69 8.41 -8.26
CA SER A 155 -9.23 9.76 -8.57
C SER A 155 -10.16 10.78 -7.91
N PRO A 156 -9.68 11.57 -6.94
CA PRO A 156 -10.46 12.69 -6.40
C PRO A 156 -10.54 13.84 -7.42
N PRO A 157 -11.47 14.80 -7.24
CA PRO A 157 -11.52 16.02 -8.05
C PRO A 157 -10.18 16.77 -7.99
N PRO A 158 -9.70 17.34 -9.11
CA PRO A 158 -8.45 18.09 -9.13
C PRO A 158 -8.42 19.21 -8.07
N GLY A 159 -7.34 19.26 -7.28
CA GLY A 159 -7.16 20.28 -6.25
C GLY A 159 -7.90 20.03 -4.93
N SER A 160 -8.72 18.98 -4.81
CA SER A 160 -9.43 18.67 -3.55
C SER A 160 -8.54 18.12 -2.44
N GLY A 161 -7.39 17.51 -2.79
CA GLY A 161 -6.52 16.80 -1.86
C GLY A 161 -7.18 15.63 -1.14
N THR A 162 -8.35 15.17 -1.61
CA THR A 162 -9.11 14.11 -0.95
C THR A 162 -8.40 12.77 -1.11
N THR A 163 -8.27 12.01 -0.02
CA THR A 163 -7.71 10.67 -0.03
C THR A 163 -8.76 9.63 0.37
N LEU A 164 -8.51 8.37 -0.02
CA LEU A 164 -9.42 7.25 0.19
C LEU A 164 -8.72 6.14 0.98
N GLY A 165 -9.28 5.81 2.15
CA GLY A 165 -8.93 4.63 2.94
C GLY A 165 -10.05 3.59 2.96
N VAL A 166 -9.74 2.38 3.42
CA VAL A 166 -10.73 1.31 3.67
C VAL A 166 -10.86 1.14 5.17
N VAL A 167 -12.08 1.26 5.70
CA VAL A 167 -12.39 1.04 7.12
C VAL A 167 -12.74 -0.42 7.37
N GLU A 168 -13.58 -0.97 6.50
CA GLU A 168 -14.08 -2.33 6.61
C GLU A 168 -14.34 -2.88 5.21
N ASP A 169 -14.03 -4.15 4.99
CA ASP A 169 -14.32 -4.86 3.75
C ASP A 169 -14.79 -6.27 4.06
N THR A 170 -16.10 -6.49 3.87
CA THR A 170 -16.76 -7.79 4.08
C THR A 170 -16.99 -8.54 2.77
N THR A 171 -16.49 -8.00 1.66
CA THR A 171 -16.67 -8.60 0.34
C THR A 171 -15.81 -9.83 0.19
N GLN A 172 -16.28 -10.77 -0.64
CA GLN A 172 -15.56 -12.01 -0.91
C GLN A 172 -15.80 -12.45 -2.35
N ARG A 173 -14.71 -12.67 -3.09
CA ARG A 173 -14.78 -13.12 -4.48
C ARG A 173 -14.96 -14.65 -4.57
N GLY A 174 -16.14 -15.13 -4.24
CA GLY A 174 -16.46 -16.56 -4.12
C GLY A 174 -15.91 -17.20 -2.83
N PRO A 175 -16.15 -18.51 -2.61
CA PRO A 175 -15.73 -19.18 -1.37
C PRO A 175 -14.23 -19.10 -1.16
N SER A 176 -13.80 -18.57 -0.01
CA SER A 176 -12.38 -18.36 0.35
C SER A 176 -11.60 -17.45 -0.61
N GLY A 177 -12.30 -16.68 -1.46
CA GLY A 177 -11.68 -15.71 -2.36
C GLY A 177 -11.25 -14.43 -1.64
N PRO A 178 -10.44 -13.59 -2.29
CA PRO A 178 -10.05 -12.29 -1.75
C PRO A 178 -11.24 -11.35 -1.60
N SER A 179 -11.10 -10.41 -0.67
CA SER A 179 -11.95 -9.23 -0.62
C SER A 179 -11.59 -8.23 -1.73
N MET A 180 -12.46 -7.25 -1.98
CA MET A 180 -12.28 -6.25 -3.02
C MET A 180 -11.04 -5.39 -2.78
N SER A 181 -10.83 -4.94 -1.55
CA SER A 181 -9.63 -4.19 -1.16
C SER A 181 -8.35 -5.00 -1.35
N ALA A 182 -8.36 -6.30 -1.01
CA ALA A 182 -7.22 -7.18 -1.19
C ALA A 182 -6.91 -7.45 -2.67
N LEU A 183 -7.93 -7.69 -3.49
CA LEU A 183 -7.77 -8.00 -4.91
C LEU A 183 -7.26 -6.81 -5.73
N PHE A 184 -7.82 -5.61 -5.49
CA PHE A 184 -7.49 -4.40 -6.25
C PHE A 184 -6.47 -3.50 -5.56
N GLY A 185 -6.03 -3.84 -4.34
CA GLY A 185 -5.09 -3.02 -3.58
C GLY A 185 -5.67 -1.67 -3.20
N ILE A 186 -6.92 -1.66 -2.74
CA ILE A 186 -7.60 -0.43 -2.32
C ILE A 186 -7.23 -0.14 -0.87
N GLY A 187 -6.77 1.09 -0.62
CA GLY A 187 -6.30 1.53 0.68
C GLY A 187 -4.89 1.05 1.04
N ASP A 188 -4.29 1.73 2.01
CA ASP A 188 -2.89 1.52 2.39
C ASP A 188 -2.64 0.15 3.01
N THR A 189 -3.60 -0.42 3.73
CA THR A 189 -3.45 -1.73 4.38
C THR A 189 -3.16 -2.83 3.36
N ALA A 190 -3.93 -2.88 2.27
CA ALA A 190 -3.73 -3.89 1.22
C ALA A 190 -2.40 -3.71 0.48
N ARG A 191 -1.95 -2.45 0.31
CA ARG A 191 -0.68 -2.14 -0.36
C ARG A 191 0.53 -2.42 0.53
N THR A 192 0.48 -2.04 1.79
CA THR A 192 1.56 -2.25 2.76
C THR A 192 1.76 -3.73 3.05
N ALA A 193 0.69 -4.53 3.11
CA ALA A 193 0.78 -5.98 3.31
C ALA A 193 1.65 -6.69 2.24
N ARG A 194 1.78 -6.11 1.03
CA ARG A 194 2.67 -6.65 -0.02
C ARG A 194 4.13 -6.60 0.38
N ALA A 195 4.58 -5.54 1.07
CA ALA A 195 5.99 -5.33 1.38
C ALA A 195 6.60 -6.47 2.20
N SER A 196 5.82 -7.05 3.11
CA SER A 196 6.25 -8.18 3.97
C SER A 196 5.90 -9.56 3.40
N SER A 197 5.20 -9.63 2.28
CA SER A 197 4.69 -10.90 1.75
C SER A 197 5.66 -11.64 0.83
N PHE A 198 6.67 -10.95 0.31
CA PHE A 198 7.61 -11.52 -0.66
C PHE A 198 8.72 -12.32 0.02
N SER A 199 9.02 -13.48 -0.55
CA SER A 199 10.12 -14.34 -0.11
C SER A 199 10.74 -15.05 -1.31
N ILE A 200 12.04 -15.32 -1.24
CA ILE A 200 12.69 -16.24 -2.18
C ILE A 200 12.30 -17.65 -1.80
N ARG A 201 12.09 -18.50 -2.81
CA ARG A 201 11.92 -19.95 -2.64
C ARG A 201 12.96 -20.53 -1.67
N PRO A 202 12.56 -21.04 -0.49
CA PRO A 202 13.52 -21.47 0.54
C PRO A 202 14.43 -22.62 0.11
N ASP A 203 13.96 -23.47 -0.79
CA ASP A 203 14.74 -24.57 -1.36
C ASP A 203 15.88 -24.07 -2.26
N ILE A 204 15.63 -23.02 -3.05
CA ILE A 204 16.65 -22.36 -3.89
C ILE A 204 17.56 -21.48 -3.03
N GLY A 205 17.01 -20.80 -2.01
CA GLY A 205 17.80 -20.00 -1.08
C GLY A 205 18.80 -20.82 -0.28
N ARG A 206 18.47 -22.08 0.05
CA ARG A 206 19.38 -23.03 0.71
C ARG A 206 20.35 -23.70 -0.27
N ASP A 207 19.91 -23.94 -1.50
CA ASP A 207 20.70 -24.61 -2.53
C ASP A 207 20.45 -23.96 -3.90
N PRO A 208 21.31 -22.99 -4.29
CA PRO A 208 21.18 -22.29 -5.57
C PRO A 208 21.28 -23.20 -6.80
N SER A 209 21.85 -24.41 -6.66
CA SER A 209 21.94 -25.36 -7.78
C SER A 209 20.57 -25.88 -8.23
N LYS A 210 19.53 -25.69 -7.41
CA LYS A 210 18.13 -26.04 -7.75
C LYS A 210 17.44 -25.02 -8.64
N LEU A 211 18.07 -23.88 -8.91
CA LEU A 211 17.56 -22.92 -9.88
C LEU A 211 17.84 -23.42 -11.31
N SER A 212 16.78 -23.69 -12.07
CA SER A 212 16.92 -24.02 -13.49
C SER A 212 17.25 -22.77 -14.30
N LEU A 213 18.32 -22.84 -15.10
CA LEU A 213 18.82 -21.73 -15.93
C LEU A 213 18.60 -21.97 -17.42
N ALA A 214 18.24 -23.18 -17.82
CA ALA A 214 17.99 -23.52 -19.21
C ALA A 214 16.67 -22.93 -19.70
N LYS A 215 16.68 -22.38 -20.92
CA LYS A 215 15.46 -21.91 -21.59
C LYS A 215 15.00 -22.97 -22.57
N LEU A 216 13.71 -23.32 -22.53
CA LEU A 216 13.13 -24.26 -23.49
C LEU A 216 13.29 -23.72 -24.90
N ASP A 217 13.77 -24.57 -25.81
CA ASP A 217 13.95 -24.24 -27.22
C ASP A 217 13.15 -25.21 -28.09
N LEU A 218 11.98 -24.77 -28.53
CA LEU A 218 11.08 -25.58 -29.38
C LEU A 218 11.46 -25.53 -30.87
N THR A 219 12.54 -24.83 -31.24
CA THR A 219 13.00 -24.75 -32.64
C THR A 219 13.93 -25.90 -33.02
N VAL A 220 14.41 -26.66 -32.03
CA VAL A 220 15.30 -27.81 -32.27
C VAL A 220 14.53 -28.97 -32.90
N GLY A 221 15.21 -29.71 -33.78
CA GLY A 221 14.64 -30.89 -34.42
C GLY A 221 14.32 -32.01 -33.42
N ALA A 222 13.40 -32.90 -33.80
CA ALA A 222 13.06 -34.08 -32.99
C ALA A 222 14.31 -34.93 -32.70
N GLY A 223 14.46 -35.37 -31.44
CA GLY A 223 15.62 -36.14 -30.97
C GLY A 223 16.80 -35.29 -30.48
N ILE A 224 16.77 -33.97 -30.66
CA ILE A 224 17.73 -33.04 -30.04
C ILE A 224 17.17 -32.57 -28.69
N PRO A 225 17.97 -32.53 -27.61
CA PRO A 225 17.53 -31.98 -26.34
C PRO A 225 17.10 -30.51 -26.47
N ALA A 226 15.82 -30.22 -26.24
CA ALA A 226 15.26 -28.87 -26.21
C ALA A 226 15.64 -28.06 -24.95
N LEU A 227 16.19 -28.75 -23.95
CA LEU A 227 16.80 -28.18 -22.75
C LEU A 227 18.20 -28.78 -22.63
N ALA A 228 19.23 -27.96 -22.86
CA ALA A 228 20.61 -28.40 -22.81
C ALA A 228 21.23 -28.18 -21.42
N THR A 229 22.02 -29.15 -20.97
CA THR A 229 22.87 -29.00 -19.78
C THR A 229 23.88 -27.88 -20.03
N GLY A 230 23.96 -26.92 -19.11
CA GLY A 230 24.87 -25.77 -19.24
C GLY A 230 24.31 -24.58 -20.04
N ASP A 231 23.03 -24.60 -20.43
CA ASP A 231 22.37 -23.42 -21.00
C ASP A 231 22.28 -22.29 -19.96
N VAL A 232 22.89 -21.14 -20.28
CA VAL A 232 22.99 -19.96 -19.42
C VAL A 232 21.99 -18.84 -19.81
N ARG A 233 21.13 -19.05 -20.81
CA ARG A 233 20.19 -18.02 -21.29
C ARG A 233 19.26 -17.52 -20.19
N GLY A 234 18.80 -18.39 -19.29
CA GLY A 234 17.99 -17.99 -18.13
C GLY A 234 18.78 -17.19 -17.10
N ALA A 235 20.07 -17.49 -16.92
CA ALA A 235 20.95 -16.72 -16.03
C ALA A 235 21.19 -15.30 -16.55
N ASP A 236 21.45 -15.13 -17.85
CA ASP A 236 21.57 -13.81 -18.48
C ASP A 236 20.26 -13.02 -18.39
N ALA A 237 19.12 -13.67 -18.62
CA ALA A 237 17.80 -13.04 -18.45
C ALA A 237 17.57 -12.57 -17.00
N LEU A 238 17.93 -13.39 -16.01
CA LEU A 238 17.82 -13.01 -14.59
C LEU A 238 18.76 -11.85 -14.23
N ALA A 239 20.01 -11.89 -14.70
CA ALA A 239 20.97 -10.80 -14.48
C ALA A 239 20.50 -9.48 -15.09
N ARG A 240 19.81 -9.54 -16.23
CA ARG A 240 19.21 -8.37 -16.90
C ARG A 240 17.87 -7.94 -16.31
N ALA A 241 17.19 -8.77 -15.52
CA ALA A 241 15.86 -8.46 -15.01
C ALA A 241 15.84 -7.14 -14.20
N GLY A 242 16.88 -6.88 -13.41
CA GLY A 242 17.02 -5.62 -12.66
C GLY A 242 17.30 -4.38 -13.51
N GLN A 243 17.65 -4.57 -14.80
CA GLN A 243 17.95 -3.51 -15.74
C GLN A 243 16.74 -3.09 -16.58
N VAL A 244 15.61 -3.78 -16.45
CA VAL A 244 14.36 -3.47 -17.14
C VAL A 244 13.65 -2.34 -16.40
N ALA A 245 13.19 -1.33 -17.15
CA ALA A 245 12.38 -0.26 -16.58
C ALA A 245 11.00 -0.81 -16.20
N LEU A 246 10.58 -0.53 -14.97
CA LEU A 246 9.26 -0.86 -14.45
C LEU A 246 8.50 0.42 -14.15
N ASN A 247 7.18 0.34 -14.23
CA ASN A 247 6.30 1.42 -13.81
C ASN A 247 6.06 1.32 -12.31
N PHE A 248 6.36 2.38 -11.58
CA PHE A 248 6.06 2.54 -10.16
C PHE A 248 4.90 3.51 -10.02
N ASP A 249 3.85 3.06 -9.33
CA ASP A 249 2.72 3.90 -8.96
C ASP A 249 3.14 4.96 -7.93
N VAL A 250 2.27 5.95 -7.71
CA VAL A 250 2.44 6.94 -6.65
C VAL A 250 2.53 6.21 -5.29
N ALA A 251 3.54 6.55 -4.50
CA ALA A 251 3.76 6.01 -3.17
C ALA A 251 4.19 7.15 -2.23
N GLY A 252 3.26 7.60 -1.38
CA GLY A 252 3.49 8.77 -0.52
C GLY A 252 3.86 10.01 -1.35
N ALA A 253 5.01 10.61 -1.03
CA ALA A 253 5.54 11.78 -1.74
C ALA A 253 6.26 11.45 -3.06
N VAL A 254 6.42 10.16 -3.41
CA VAL A 254 7.06 9.74 -4.65
C VAL A 254 6.01 9.65 -5.75
N GLY A 255 6.12 10.51 -6.76
CA GLY A 255 5.25 10.51 -7.93
C GLY A 255 5.40 9.25 -8.79
N LYS A 256 4.42 9.02 -9.67
CA LYS A 256 4.47 7.93 -10.65
C LYS A 256 5.71 8.08 -11.54
N VAL A 257 6.49 7.01 -11.69
CA VAL A 257 7.74 7.03 -12.46
C VAL A 257 7.99 5.71 -13.18
N SER A 258 8.69 5.76 -14.32
CA SER A 258 9.15 4.58 -15.05
C SER A 258 10.68 4.54 -15.03
N GLN A 259 11.26 3.60 -14.29
CA GLN A 259 12.71 3.49 -14.11
C GLN A 259 13.13 2.08 -13.69
N LYS A 260 14.43 1.82 -13.62
CA LYS A 260 14.94 0.52 -13.14
C LYS A 260 14.71 0.40 -11.64
N ILE A 261 14.61 -0.84 -11.15
CA ILE A 261 14.43 -1.10 -9.71
C ILE A 261 15.58 -0.54 -8.86
N THR A 262 16.82 -0.59 -9.37
CA THR A 262 17.99 -0.03 -8.69
C THR A 262 17.92 1.48 -8.56
N ASP A 263 17.47 2.15 -9.62
CA ASP A 263 17.33 3.61 -9.64
C ASP A 263 16.17 4.04 -8.73
N TYR A 264 15.09 3.26 -8.68
CA TYR A 264 13.98 3.47 -7.74
C TYR A 264 14.39 3.31 -6.29
N ALA A 265 15.16 2.26 -5.96
CA ALA A 265 15.68 2.07 -4.61
C ALA A 265 16.61 3.21 -4.19
N ALA A 266 17.49 3.68 -5.08
CA ALA A 266 18.36 4.82 -4.82
C ALA A 266 17.56 6.12 -4.64
N GLY A 267 16.58 6.38 -5.51
CA GLY A 267 15.71 7.55 -5.43
C GLY A 267 14.85 7.58 -4.16
N LEU A 268 14.28 6.43 -3.78
CA LEU A 268 13.53 6.27 -2.53
C LEU A 268 14.41 6.55 -1.31
N SER A 269 15.63 6.00 -1.28
CA SER A 269 16.59 6.25 -0.20
C SER A 269 16.92 7.74 -0.08
N GLY A 270 17.14 8.41 -1.21
CA GLY A 270 17.36 9.87 -1.23
C GLY A 270 16.14 10.68 -0.79
N HIS A 271 14.92 10.23 -1.10
CA HIS A 271 13.69 10.86 -0.62
C HIS A 271 13.54 10.72 0.90
N ILE A 272 13.77 9.53 1.44
CA ILE A 272 13.72 9.26 2.88
C ILE A 272 14.76 10.12 3.61
N ALA A 273 15.98 10.21 3.09
CA ALA A 273 17.04 11.06 3.66
C ALA A 273 16.62 12.53 3.73
N ARG A 274 16.10 13.10 2.63
CA ARG A 274 15.60 14.49 2.62
C ARG A 274 14.44 14.72 3.58
N GLN A 275 13.54 13.75 3.71
CA GLN A 275 12.43 13.85 4.65
C GLN A 275 12.92 13.79 6.11
N ALA A 276 13.91 12.95 6.40
CA ALA A 276 14.55 12.89 7.71
C ALA A 276 15.28 14.19 8.05
N GLU A 277 16.06 14.75 7.11
CA GLU A 277 16.75 16.04 7.26
C GLU A 277 15.76 17.19 7.52
N ALA A 278 14.65 17.23 6.79
CA ALA A 278 13.60 18.23 7.01
C ALA A 278 12.96 18.09 8.40
N ALA A 279 12.62 16.86 8.81
CA ALA A 279 12.03 16.59 10.12
C ALA A 279 13.01 16.91 11.27
N GLU A 280 14.31 16.67 11.09
CA GLU A 280 15.35 17.05 12.04
C GLU A 280 15.47 18.59 12.16
N SER A 281 15.49 19.31 11.03
CA SER A 281 15.47 20.78 11.03
C SER A 281 14.23 21.34 11.74
N ASP A 282 13.06 20.77 11.48
CA ASP A 282 11.80 21.19 12.13
C ASP A 282 11.82 20.90 13.62
N ALA A 283 12.39 19.77 14.05
CA ALA A 283 12.55 19.43 15.46
C ALA A 283 13.48 20.42 16.18
N VAL A 284 14.62 20.78 15.58
CA VAL A 284 15.54 21.79 16.13
C VAL A 284 14.87 23.16 16.24
N ALA A 285 14.11 23.57 15.22
CA ALA A 285 13.37 24.82 15.26
C ALA A 285 12.30 24.82 16.37
N ALA A 286 11.56 23.72 16.52
CA ALA A 286 10.57 23.57 17.58
C ALA A 286 11.20 23.59 18.98
N GLU A 287 12.37 22.97 19.16
CA GLU A 287 13.13 22.99 20.41
C GLU A 287 13.60 24.41 20.77
N ALA A 288 14.11 25.17 19.79
CA ALA A 288 14.50 26.56 20.01
C ALA A 288 13.31 27.45 20.42
N VAL A 289 12.15 27.28 19.77
CA VAL A 289 10.92 27.99 20.11
C VAL A 289 10.42 27.63 21.51
N ALA A 290 10.50 26.33 21.88
CA ALA A 290 10.13 25.86 23.21
C ALA A 290 11.04 26.43 24.31
N ALA A 291 12.37 26.46 24.07
CA ALA A 291 13.35 27.03 24.98
C ALA A 291 13.12 28.53 25.21
N GLU A 292 12.91 29.31 24.13
CA GLU A 292 12.61 30.74 24.20
C GLU A 292 11.28 30.99 24.95
N SER A 293 10.25 30.20 24.65
CA SER A 293 8.95 30.30 25.33
C SER A 293 9.08 30.02 26.83
N SER A 294 9.87 29.01 27.20
CA SER A 294 10.17 28.72 28.60
C SER A 294 10.95 29.84 29.27
N ALA A 295 11.94 30.43 28.61
CA ALA A 295 12.73 31.54 29.13
C ALA A 295 11.86 32.78 29.37
N ARG A 296 10.97 33.12 28.42
CA ARG A 296 9.99 34.21 28.58
C ARG A 296 9.03 33.97 29.72
N ARG A 297 8.50 32.75 29.83
CA ARG A 297 7.62 32.37 30.94
C ARG A 297 8.34 32.53 32.28
N SER A 298 9.56 32.02 32.41
CA SER A 298 10.39 32.18 33.62
C SER A 298 10.79 33.63 33.90
N SER A 299 10.85 34.51 32.89
CA SER A 299 11.14 35.94 33.08
C SER A 299 9.93 36.70 33.63
N VAL A 300 8.71 36.34 33.19
CA VAL A 300 7.47 36.95 33.66
C VAL A 300 7.00 36.37 34.99
N GLU A 301 7.08 35.05 35.15
CA GLU A 301 6.77 34.35 36.42
C GLU A 301 7.95 34.44 37.41
N GLY A 302 9.11 34.87 36.93
CA GLY A 302 10.33 35.01 37.71
C GLY A 302 10.21 36.16 38.68
N VAL A 303 10.18 35.84 39.96
CA VAL A 303 10.18 36.83 41.03
C VAL A 303 11.63 37.06 41.46
N ASN A 304 12.10 38.29 41.37
CA ASN A 304 13.43 38.63 41.89
C ASN A 304 13.35 38.76 43.42
N LEU A 305 13.81 37.74 44.14
CA LEU A 305 13.74 37.67 45.60
C LEU A 305 14.41 38.86 46.29
N ASP A 306 15.49 39.43 45.73
CA ASP A 306 16.13 40.62 46.30
C ASP A 306 15.24 41.86 46.14
N GLN A 307 14.55 41.97 45.00
CA GLN A 307 13.63 43.07 44.72
C GLN A 307 12.36 42.95 45.58
N GLU A 308 11.83 41.75 45.78
CA GLU A 308 10.75 41.49 46.73
C GLU A 308 11.19 41.75 48.17
N LEU A 309 12.42 41.38 48.55
CA LEU A 309 12.93 41.62 49.90
C LEU A 309 13.13 43.11 50.19
N ILE A 310 13.60 43.89 49.20
CA ILE A 310 13.66 45.35 49.29
C ILE A 310 12.25 45.93 49.42
N GLN A 311 11.31 45.53 48.56
CA GLN A 311 9.92 45.97 48.63
C GLN A 311 9.28 45.63 49.99
N LEU A 312 9.53 44.43 50.50
CA LEU A 312 9.02 43.95 51.77
C LEU A 312 9.61 44.74 52.94
N THR A 313 10.90 45.09 52.88
CA THR A 313 11.55 45.98 53.85
C THR A 313 10.95 47.39 53.78
N THR A 314 10.69 47.92 52.59
CA THR A 314 10.02 49.21 52.39
C THR A 314 8.59 49.18 52.95
N TYR A 315 7.82 48.12 52.69
CA TYR A 315 6.47 47.97 53.24
C TYR A 315 6.49 47.85 54.77
N GLN A 316 7.47 47.14 55.35
CA GLN A 316 7.66 47.07 56.80
C GLN A 316 8.00 48.43 57.40
N GLN A 317 8.91 49.20 56.77
CA GLN A 317 9.26 50.54 57.21
C GLN A 317 8.06 51.49 57.10
N ALA A 318 7.35 51.48 55.97
CA ALA A 318 6.14 52.27 55.75
C ALA A 318 5.05 51.93 56.77
N TYR A 319 4.81 50.64 57.06
CA TYR A 319 3.87 50.20 58.09
C TYR A 319 4.28 50.70 59.49
N SER A 320 5.56 50.60 59.85
CA SER A 320 6.07 51.11 61.13
C SER A 320 5.98 52.64 61.26
N ALA A 321 6.09 53.35 60.13
CA ALA A 321 5.93 54.80 60.07
C ALA A 321 4.45 55.19 60.16
N SER A 322 3.55 54.50 59.45
CA SER A 322 2.10 54.68 59.56
C SER A 322 1.59 54.37 60.97
N ALA A 323 2.10 53.32 61.63
CA ALA A 323 1.76 53.01 63.02
C ALA A 323 2.17 54.15 63.98
N ARG A 324 3.37 54.69 63.83
CA ARG A 324 3.82 55.87 64.60
C ARG A 324 2.99 57.12 64.29
N MET A 325 2.59 57.31 63.03
CA MET A 325 1.73 58.43 62.64
C MET A 325 0.32 58.30 63.25
N ILE A 326 -0.26 57.10 63.26
CA ILE A 326 -1.54 56.82 63.95
C ILE A 326 -1.40 57.06 65.46
N GLN A 327 -0.27 56.68 66.05
CA GLN A 327 -0.01 56.91 67.47
C GLN A 327 0.08 58.41 67.80
N ALA A 328 0.80 59.19 66.98
CA ALA A 328 0.87 60.64 67.11
C ALA A 328 -0.50 61.32 66.88
N VAL A 329 -1.31 60.82 65.94
CA VAL A 329 -2.69 61.30 65.72
C VAL A 329 -3.58 60.95 66.90
N LYS A 330 -3.44 59.76 67.50
CA LYS A 330 -4.14 59.37 68.72
C LYS A 330 -3.76 60.28 69.90
N GLU A 331 -2.47 60.55 70.10
CA GLU A 331 -1.98 61.48 71.11
C GLU A 331 -2.53 62.91 70.88
N MET A 332 -2.61 63.37 69.63
CA MET A 332 -3.25 64.66 69.31
C MET A 332 -4.76 64.66 69.59
N TYR A 333 -5.46 63.56 69.31
CA TYR A 333 -6.88 63.42 69.64
C TYR A 333 -7.13 63.39 71.16
N ASP A 334 -6.29 62.69 71.92
CA ASP A 334 -6.36 62.66 73.39
C ASP A 334 -6.17 64.09 73.96
N VAL A 335 -5.17 64.84 73.48
CA VAL A 335 -4.96 66.25 73.87
C VAL A 335 -6.13 67.17 73.52
N LEU A 336 -6.79 66.97 72.38
CA LEU A 336 -7.91 67.81 71.92
C LEU A 336 -9.25 67.48 72.60
N LEU A 337 -9.50 66.21 72.92
CA LEU A 337 -10.76 65.76 73.55
C LEU A 337 -10.76 65.88 75.07
N GLY A 338 -9.64 66.30 75.68
CA GLY A 338 -9.60 66.67 77.08
C GLY A 338 -9.62 65.46 78.03
N MET A 339 -8.76 64.47 77.75
CA MET A 339 -8.19 63.61 78.79
C MET A 339 -6.68 63.84 78.88
#